data_AF-A0AAN4Z9M4-F1
#
_entry.id   AF-A0AAN4Z9M4-F1
#
_cell.length_a   1.000
_cell.length_b   1.000
_cell.length_c   1.000
_cell.angle_alpha   90.00
_cell.angle_beta   90.00
_cell.angle_gamma   90.00
#
_symmetry.space_group_name_H-M   'P 1'
#
loop_
_entity.id
_entity.type
_entity.pdbx_description
1 polymer ?
#
loop_
_entity_poly.entity_id
_entity_poly.type
_entity_poly.pdbx_seq_one_letter_code
_entity_poly.pdbx_strand_id
1 'polypeptide(L)'
;MTNLGGSDFDERIYEHAQAYYRENGIEIDRVDWKLMEACEAAKKALWKRNSARISHVRYGGAGFDLQYTTFVQLCVDHFERALTLTDKVLQDAAISEDDIDQILLVGGSTRIRYIREMLTERFPEIRIRDDIEPELAVAKGAAILAHSLSANLRETSLHSSPVDENSTTVNLIDVAPLQLGLCMYENQCKVLIRRNESLPFSTYELFTNINDFEETLYIEILEGESQEASQNHTLAEVEIEISPKPIGKNLIKVVLSIDVSGILSITAIDTHTSNEVSIAITSEKMHEREIVHIKEE
;
A
#
# COMPACT_ATOMS: atom_id res chain seq x y z
N MET A 1 6.23 -4.31 0.91
CA MET A 1 6.98 -3.33 1.74
C MET A 1 6.00 -2.49 2.61
N THR A 2 4.92 -3.11 3.10
CA THR A 2 3.81 -2.47 3.85
C THR A 2 3.58 -3.15 5.20
N ASN A 3 4.67 -3.57 5.85
CA ASN A 3 4.59 -4.32 7.11
C ASN A 3 4.76 -3.38 8.30
N LEU A 4 3.65 -2.76 8.70
CA LEU A 4 3.47 -2.10 10.00
C LEU A 4 1.96 -1.95 10.27
N GLY A 5 1.45 -2.63 11.29
CA GLY A 5 0.04 -2.65 11.60
C GLY A 5 -0.28 -3.24 12.98
N GLY A 6 -1.55 -3.58 13.18
CA GLY A 6 -2.05 -4.14 14.44
C GLY A 6 -1.31 -5.40 14.90
N SER A 7 -0.93 -6.25 13.94
CA SER A 7 -0.24 -7.53 14.15
C SER A 7 1.18 -7.35 14.66
N ASP A 8 1.92 -6.34 14.22
CA ASP A 8 3.29 -6.09 14.69
C ASP A 8 3.30 -5.71 16.18
N PHE A 9 2.29 -4.97 16.64
CA PHE A 9 2.09 -4.70 18.07
C PHE A 9 1.75 -5.98 18.85
N ASP A 10 0.93 -6.88 18.28
CA ASP A 10 0.60 -8.16 18.91
C ASP A 10 1.82 -9.06 19.01
N GLU A 11 2.66 -9.07 17.97
CA GLU A 11 3.91 -9.82 17.92
C GLU A 11 4.89 -9.36 19.01
N ARG A 12 5.06 -8.06 19.23
CA ARG A 12 5.90 -7.54 20.33
C ARG A 12 5.40 -7.95 21.71
N ILE A 13 4.08 -7.95 21.92
CA ILE A 13 3.49 -8.45 23.17
C ILE A 13 3.72 -9.96 23.29
N TYR A 14 3.59 -10.69 22.19
CA TYR A 14 3.79 -12.14 22.14
C TYR A 14 5.23 -12.54 22.45
N GLU A 15 6.23 -11.88 21.86
CA GLU A 15 7.65 -12.07 22.17
C GLU A 15 7.94 -11.81 23.65
N HIS A 16 7.36 -10.75 24.22
CA HIS A 16 7.47 -10.45 25.65
C HIS A 16 6.83 -11.54 26.51
N ALA A 17 5.65 -12.05 26.11
CA ALA A 17 5.01 -13.16 26.80
C ALA A 17 5.83 -14.46 26.72
N GLN A 18 6.46 -14.75 25.57
CA GLN A 18 7.35 -15.89 25.41
C GLN A 18 8.57 -15.80 26.33
N ALA A 19 9.16 -14.60 26.47
CA ALA A 19 10.27 -14.37 27.41
C ALA A 19 9.83 -14.65 28.85
N TYR A 20 8.67 -14.14 29.28
CA TYR A 20 8.11 -14.40 30.60
C TYR A 20 7.93 -15.90 30.87
N TYR A 21 7.29 -16.64 29.95
CA TYR A 21 7.08 -18.09 30.14
C TYR A 21 8.39 -18.87 30.18
N ARG A 22 9.37 -18.50 29.34
CA ARG A 22 10.70 -19.12 29.34
C ARG A 22 11.43 -18.91 30.66
N GLU A 23 11.38 -17.70 31.23
CA GLU A 23 11.94 -17.39 32.55
C GLU A 23 11.27 -18.18 33.68
N ASN A 24 10.00 -18.55 33.51
CA ASN A 24 9.24 -19.40 34.44
C ASN A 24 9.36 -20.91 34.13
N GLY A 25 10.31 -21.32 33.27
CA GLY A 25 10.60 -22.71 32.96
C GLY A 25 9.59 -23.38 32.01
N ILE A 26 8.82 -22.59 31.26
CA ILE A 26 7.82 -23.07 30.29
C ILE A 26 8.31 -22.72 28.88
N GLU A 27 8.74 -23.74 28.13
CA GLU A 27 9.15 -23.57 26.72
C GLU A 27 7.95 -23.56 25.77
N ILE A 28 8.02 -22.70 24.75
CA ILE A 28 7.01 -22.53 23.71
C ILE A 28 7.66 -22.90 22.37
N ASP A 29 7.59 -24.18 22.01
CA ASP A 29 8.31 -24.74 20.85
C ASP A 29 7.72 -24.36 19.49
N ARG A 30 6.45 -23.92 19.47
CA ARG A 30 5.72 -23.55 18.26
C ARG A 30 4.86 -22.33 18.55
N VAL A 31 4.55 -21.56 17.49
CA VAL A 31 3.62 -20.44 17.56
C VAL A 31 2.30 -20.90 18.19
N ASP A 32 1.98 -20.31 19.35
CA ASP A 32 0.74 -20.59 20.07
C ASP A 32 -0.28 -19.50 19.76
N TRP A 33 -1.15 -19.79 18.80
CA TRP A 33 -2.19 -18.86 18.33
C TRP A 33 -3.13 -18.40 19.44
N LYS A 34 -3.37 -19.22 20.48
CA LYS A 34 -4.23 -18.84 21.60
C LYS A 34 -3.56 -17.85 22.53
N LEU A 35 -2.24 -17.97 22.71
CA LEU A 35 -1.48 -16.96 23.44
C LEU A 35 -1.43 -15.66 22.63
N MET A 36 -1.32 -15.74 21.30
CA MET A 36 -1.38 -14.55 20.43
C MET A 36 -2.75 -13.84 20.50
N GLU A 37 -3.85 -14.60 20.52
CA GLU A 37 -5.20 -14.06 20.76
C GLU A 37 -5.32 -13.38 22.14
N ALA A 38 -4.71 -13.96 23.18
CA ALA A 38 -4.65 -13.34 24.50
C ALA A 38 -3.84 -12.04 24.51
N CYS A 39 -2.76 -11.97 23.71
CA CYS A 39 -1.96 -10.76 23.52
C CYS A 39 -2.76 -9.65 22.82
N GLU A 40 -3.49 -10.00 21.75
CA GLU A 40 -4.38 -9.06 21.05
C GLU A 40 -5.50 -8.55 21.98
N ALA A 41 -6.11 -9.44 22.77
CA ALA A 41 -7.12 -9.08 23.76
C ALA A 41 -6.55 -8.14 24.83
N ALA A 42 -5.32 -8.37 25.28
CA ALA A 42 -4.63 -7.48 26.22
C ALA A 42 -4.35 -6.10 25.59
N LYS A 43 -3.85 -6.05 24.34
CA LYS A 43 -3.68 -4.80 23.58
C LYS A 43 -4.99 -4.00 23.51
N LYS A 44 -6.09 -4.66 23.14
CA LYS A 44 -7.44 -4.04 23.09
C LYS A 44 -7.90 -3.55 24.46
N ALA A 45 -7.57 -4.25 25.55
CA ALA A 45 -7.90 -3.83 26.90
C ALA A 45 -7.08 -2.61 27.36
N LEU A 46 -5.80 -2.53 26.97
CA LEU A 46 -4.88 -1.43 27.30
C LEU A 46 -5.28 -0.08 26.68
N TRP A 47 -6.17 -0.06 25.68
CA TRP A 47 -6.81 1.17 25.20
C TRP A 47 -7.59 1.90 26.32
N LYS A 48 -8.25 1.16 27.23
CA LYS A 48 -9.06 1.74 28.31
C LYS A 48 -8.47 1.54 29.71
N ARG A 49 -7.50 0.64 29.85
CA ARG A 49 -6.94 0.22 31.15
C ARG A 49 -5.44 0.46 31.17
N ASN A 50 -4.88 0.67 32.36
CA ASN A 50 -3.44 0.81 32.54
C ASN A 50 -2.70 -0.53 32.67
N SER A 51 -3.45 -1.62 32.84
CA SER A 51 -2.91 -2.98 32.85
C SER A 51 -3.90 -3.97 32.25
N ALA A 52 -3.37 -5.07 31.72
CA ALA A 52 -4.15 -6.19 31.22
C ALA A 52 -3.44 -7.51 31.56
N ARG A 53 -4.19 -8.50 32.06
CA ARG A 53 -3.64 -9.80 32.40
C ARG A 53 -3.52 -10.68 31.16
N ILE A 54 -2.34 -11.20 30.90
CA ILE A 54 -2.07 -12.21 29.87
C ILE A 54 -1.81 -13.53 30.58
N SER A 55 -2.63 -14.53 30.31
CA SER A 55 -2.49 -15.88 30.86
C SER A 55 -3.07 -16.90 29.91
N HIS A 56 -2.52 -18.11 29.91
CA HIS A 56 -3.03 -19.17 29.05
C HIS A 56 -3.05 -20.53 29.78
N VAL A 57 -4.15 -21.27 29.61
CA VAL A 57 -4.46 -22.48 30.40
C VAL A 57 -3.44 -23.60 30.15
N ARG A 58 -2.88 -23.70 28.94
CA ARG A 58 -1.82 -24.68 28.60
C ARG A 58 -0.60 -24.55 29.51
N TYR A 59 -0.35 -23.36 30.03
CA TYR A 59 0.81 -23.02 30.87
C TYR A 59 0.43 -23.03 32.36
N GLY A 60 -0.51 -23.90 32.76
CA GLY A 60 -0.95 -24.04 34.15
C GLY A 60 -1.71 -22.82 34.70
N GLY A 61 -2.18 -21.92 33.84
CA GLY A 61 -2.80 -20.66 34.25
C GLY A 61 -1.81 -19.59 34.72
N ALA A 62 -0.51 -19.86 34.60
CA ALA A 62 0.52 -18.84 34.81
C ALA A 62 0.33 -17.69 33.82
N GLY A 63 0.59 -16.48 34.28
CA GLY A 63 0.41 -15.26 33.51
C GLY A 63 0.89 -14.04 34.27
N PHE A 64 0.96 -12.93 33.57
CA PHE A 64 1.48 -11.66 34.08
C PHE A 64 0.53 -10.52 33.70
N ASP A 65 0.64 -9.41 34.44
CA ASP A 65 -0.09 -8.20 34.13
C ASP A 65 0.79 -7.27 33.29
N LEU A 66 0.50 -7.19 31.99
CA LEU A 66 1.14 -6.25 31.09
C LEU A 66 0.70 -4.84 31.43
N GLN A 67 1.65 -3.98 31.81
CA GLN A 67 1.40 -2.57 32.05
C GLN A 67 1.39 -1.79 30.74
N TYR A 68 0.57 -0.75 30.67
CA TYR A 68 0.49 0.13 29.50
C TYR A 68 1.85 0.77 29.17
N THR A 69 2.61 1.19 30.18
CA THR A 69 3.95 1.76 29.99
C THR A 69 4.92 0.74 29.37
N THR A 70 4.86 -0.52 29.80
CA THR A 70 5.67 -1.60 29.23
C THR A 70 5.26 -1.86 27.79
N PHE A 71 3.96 -1.90 27.48
CA PHE A 71 3.48 -2.04 26.10
C PHE A 71 4.03 -0.93 25.18
N VAL A 72 3.97 0.33 25.63
CA VAL A 72 4.51 1.46 24.86
C VAL A 72 6.01 1.30 24.61
N GLN A 73 6.77 0.90 25.63
CA GLN A 73 8.22 0.68 25.50
C GLN A 73 8.55 -0.44 24.51
N LEU A 74 7.78 -1.54 24.51
CA LEU A 74 7.99 -2.68 23.60
C LEU A 74 7.78 -2.31 22.12
N CYS A 75 7.02 -1.26 21.87
CA CYS A 75 6.58 -0.87 20.53
C CYS A 75 7.04 0.54 20.12
N VAL A 76 7.98 1.14 20.87
CA VAL A 76 8.41 2.53 20.65
C VAL A 76 8.93 2.75 19.24
N ASP A 77 9.69 1.79 18.70
CA ASP A 77 10.25 1.84 17.36
C ASP A 77 9.17 1.81 16.27
N HIS A 78 8.06 1.10 16.50
CA HIS A 78 6.91 1.10 15.59
C HIS A 78 6.20 2.46 15.56
N PHE A 79 6.06 3.12 16.70
CA PHE A 79 5.49 4.46 16.79
C PHE A 79 6.39 5.51 16.12
N GLU A 80 7.69 5.47 16.40
CA GLU A 80 8.69 6.38 15.80
C GLU A 80 8.78 6.19 14.27
N ARG A 81 8.71 4.94 13.79
CA ARG A 81 8.66 4.65 12.35
C ARG A 81 7.42 5.28 11.70
N ALA A 82 6.26 5.26 12.36
CA ALA A 82 5.05 5.90 11.85
C ALA A 82 5.20 7.44 11.76
N LEU A 83 5.83 8.08 12.74
CA LEU A 83 6.14 9.52 12.66
C LEU A 83 7.12 9.84 11.54
N THR A 84 8.16 9.03 11.38
CA THR A 84 9.15 9.22 10.31
C THR A 84 8.50 9.18 8.92
N LEU A 85 7.49 8.32 8.73
CA LEU A 85 6.70 8.29 7.49
C LEU A 85 5.85 9.55 7.32
N THR A 86 5.35 10.13 8.41
CA THR A 86 4.62 11.40 8.39
C THR A 86 5.52 12.54 7.90
N ASP A 87 6.75 12.63 8.43
CA ASP A 87 7.71 13.65 8.01
C ASP A 87 8.08 13.51 6.52
N LYS A 88 8.24 12.28 6.03
CA LYS A 88 8.46 12.03 4.59
C LYS A 88 7.29 12.52 3.74
N VAL A 89 6.04 12.27 4.16
CA VAL A 89 4.86 12.73 3.42
C VAL A 89 4.80 14.26 3.37
N LEU A 90 5.10 14.96 4.48
CA LEU A 90 5.15 16.42 4.49
C LEU A 90 6.23 16.96 3.56
N GLN A 91 7.42 16.33 3.57
CA GLN A 91 8.51 16.67 2.67
C GLN A 91 8.13 16.46 1.20
N ASP A 92 7.52 15.32 0.87
CA ASP A 92 7.12 14.98 -0.50
C ASP A 92 5.99 15.88 -1.01
N ALA A 93 5.09 16.32 -0.14
CA ALA A 93 4.05 17.29 -0.43
C ALA A 93 4.58 18.75 -0.46
N ALA A 94 5.82 18.99 -0.02
CA ALA A 94 6.41 20.31 0.12
C ALA A 94 5.57 21.29 0.97
N ILE A 95 4.92 20.76 2.01
CA ILE A 95 4.12 21.55 2.96
C ILE A 95 4.80 21.58 4.33
N SER A 96 4.56 22.67 5.05
CA SER A 96 4.96 22.79 6.44
C SER A 96 3.87 22.27 7.38
N GLU A 97 4.20 22.15 8.65
CA GLU A 97 3.25 21.72 9.67
C GLU A 97 2.13 22.74 9.88
N ASP A 98 2.46 24.03 9.70
CA ASP A 98 1.50 25.14 9.83
C ASP A 98 0.43 25.11 8.72
N ASP A 99 0.69 24.39 7.63
CA ASP A 99 -0.27 24.20 6.52
C ASP A 99 -1.29 23.07 6.82
N ILE A 100 -1.15 22.34 7.93
CA ILE A 100 -2.05 21.24 8.29
C ILE A 100 -3.22 21.78 9.13
N ASP A 101 -4.42 21.79 8.55
CA ASP A 101 -5.61 22.24 9.27
C ASP A 101 -6.05 21.28 10.39
N GLN A 102 -6.07 19.97 10.09
CA GLN A 102 -6.67 18.94 10.94
C GLN A 102 -6.02 17.57 10.72
N ILE A 103 -6.02 16.74 11.77
CA ILE A 103 -5.56 15.35 11.71
C ILE A 103 -6.76 14.42 11.85
N LEU A 104 -6.93 13.50 10.90
CA LEU A 104 -7.95 12.45 10.94
C LEU A 104 -7.32 11.09 11.24
N LEU A 105 -7.78 10.42 12.30
CA LEU A 105 -7.33 9.08 12.66
C LEU A 105 -8.20 8.01 11.98
N VAL A 106 -7.56 7.12 11.23
CA VAL A 106 -8.22 6.02 10.49
C VAL A 106 -7.56 4.69 10.81
N GLY A 107 -8.37 3.64 11.01
CA GLY A 107 -7.90 2.28 11.33
C GLY A 107 -7.88 1.98 12.83
N GLY A 108 -8.16 0.73 13.20
CA GLY A 108 -8.34 0.31 14.60
C GLY A 108 -7.13 0.53 15.50
N SER A 109 -5.91 0.39 14.98
CA SER A 109 -4.67 0.63 15.74
C SER A 109 -4.53 2.07 16.22
N THR A 110 -5.20 3.04 15.58
CA THR A 110 -5.22 4.45 16.05
C THR A 110 -5.94 4.64 17.40
N ARG A 111 -6.64 3.59 17.89
CA ARG A 111 -7.09 3.49 19.28
C ARG A 111 -5.98 3.10 20.24
N ILE A 112 -4.71 3.19 19.90
CA ILE A 112 -3.66 3.14 20.92
C ILE A 112 -3.53 4.55 21.49
N ARG A 113 -3.72 4.73 22.81
CA ARG A 113 -3.68 6.05 23.47
C ARG A 113 -2.39 6.81 23.12
N TYR A 114 -1.26 6.11 23.08
CA TYR A 114 0.05 6.66 22.79
C TYR A 114 0.13 7.33 21.41
N ILE A 115 -0.62 6.85 20.41
CA ILE A 115 -0.62 7.48 19.07
C ILE A 115 -1.16 8.91 19.17
N ARG A 116 -2.22 9.13 19.94
CA ARG A 116 -2.77 10.47 20.15
C ARG A 116 -1.83 11.35 20.97
N GLU A 117 -1.21 10.79 22.01
CA GLU A 117 -0.20 11.50 22.82
C GLU A 117 0.96 11.97 21.94
N MET A 118 1.55 11.05 21.17
CA MET A 118 2.64 11.30 20.24
C MET A 118 2.27 12.33 19.16
N LEU A 119 1.07 12.26 18.57
CA LEU A 119 0.62 13.25 17.59
C LEU A 119 0.36 14.61 18.24
N THR A 120 -0.14 14.66 19.47
CA THR A 120 -0.36 15.93 20.19
C THR A 120 0.97 16.58 20.57
N GLU A 121 1.98 15.79 20.92
CA GLU A 121 3.34 16.29 21.16
C GLU A 121 3.99 16.81 19.87
N ARG A 122 3.82 16.07 18.77
CA ARG A 122 4.36 16.42 17.45
C ARG A 122 3.67 17.63 16.81
N PHE A 123 2.36 17.77 17.02
CA PHE A 123 1.47 18.75 16.37
C PHE A 123 0.55 19.42 17.42
N PRO A 124 1.10 20.24 18.32
CA PRO A 124 0.37 20.74 19.50
C PRO A 124 -0.80 21.66 19.18
N GLU A 125 -0.73 22.39 18.06
CA GLU A 125 -1.76 23.37 17.66
C GLU A 125 -2.82 22.78 16.71
N ILE A 126 -2.60 21.57 16.20
CA ILE A 126 -3.45 20.97 15.15
C ILE A 126 -4.54 20.13 15.80
N ARG A 127 -5.78 20.34 15.36
CA ARG A 127 -6.93 19.61 15.89
C ARG A 127 -6.96 18.17 15.37
N ILE A 128 -6.82 17.21 16.29
CA ILE A 128 -7.11 15.80 16.02
C ILE A 128 -8.63 15.58 16.07
N ARG A 129 -9.23 15.18 14.94
CA ARG A 129 -10.66 14.89 14.83
C ARG A 129 -11.06 13.65 15.64
N ASP A 130 -12.25 13.71 16.18
CA ASP A 130 -12.88 12.66 16.99
C ASP A 130 -14.35 12.40 16.62
N ASP A 131 -14.84 13.09 15.58
CA ASP A 131 -16.20 13.01 15.09
C ASP A 131 -16.44 11.88 14.06
N ILE A 132 -15.38 11.14 13.72
CA ILE A 132 -15.43 10.00 12.81
C ILE A 132 -14.89 8.76 13.53
N GLU A 133 -15.64 7.66 13.47
CA GLU A 133 -15.18 6.36 13.95
C GLU A 133 -14.04 5.82 13.05
N PRO A 134 -12.82 5.61 13.58
CA PRO A 134 -11.65 5.24 12.76
C PRO A 134 -11.83 3.93 11.99
N GLU A 135 -12.61 3.00 12.53
CA GLU A 135 -12.89 1.69 11.93
C GLU A 135 -13.86 1.76 10.75
N LEU A 136 -14.71 2.79 10.70
CA LEU A 136 -15.74 2.94 9.67
C LEU A 136 -15.40 4.00 8.62
N ALA A 137 -14.39 4.84 8.87
CA ALA A 137 -14.04 5.97 8.02
C ALA A 137 -13.84 5.56 6.54
N VAL A 138 -13.06 4.50 6.31
CA VAL A 138 -12.77 3.98 4.95
C VAL A 138 -14.04 3.50 4.26
N ALA A 139 -14.85 2.67 4.92
CA ALA A 139 -16.07 2.12 4.36
C ALA A 139 -17.10 3.22 4.01
N LYS A 140 -17.22 4.24 4.87
CA LYS A 140 -18.08 5.40 4.61
C LYS A 140 -17.60 6.21 3.41
N GLY A 141 -16.30 6.48 3.31
CA GLY A 141 -15.71 7.16 2.16
C GLY A 141 -15.93 6.40 0.85
N ALA A 142 -15.71 5.09 0.86
CA ALA A 142 -15.96 4.22 -0.29
C ALA A 142 -17.44 4.22 -0.72
N ALA A 143 -18.38 4.20 0.23
CA ALA A 143 -19.81 4.28 -0.08
C ALA A 143 -20.21 5.61 -0.73
N ILE A 144 -19.63 6.73 -0.29
CA ILE A 144 -19.83 8.05 -0.90
C ILE A 144 -19.28 8.07 -2.33
N LEU A 145 -18.07 7.55 -2.55
CA LEU A 145 -17.47 7.47 -3.87
C LEU A 145 -18.30 6.58 -4.81
N ALA A 146 -18.76 5.42 -4.35
CA ALA A 146 -19.62 4.53 -5.13
C ALA A 146 -20.95 5.18 -5.51
N HIS A 147 -21.54 5.97 -4.61
CA HIS A 147 -22.75 6.75 -4.90
C HIS A 147 -22.48 7.81 -5.99
N SER A 148 -21.39 8.56 -5.87
CA SER A 148 -20.98 9.58 -6.86
C SER A 148 -20.77 8.95 -8.25
N LEU A 149 -20.06 7.81 -8.32
CA LEU A 149 -19.85 7.09 -9.59
C LEU A 149 -21.18 6.61 -10.20
N SER A 150 -22.09 6.10 -9.36
CA SER A 150 -23.42 5.64 -9.80
C SER A 150 -24.30 6.79 -10.30
N ALA A 151 -24.21 7.96 -9.69
CA ALA A 151 -24.95 9.15 -10.12
C ALA A 151 -24.46 9.64 -11.50
N ASN A 152 -23.14 9.71 -11.71
CA ASN A 152 -22.53 10.11 -12.99
C ASN A 152 -22.94 9.17 -14.15
N LEU A 153 -23.04 7.85 -13.89
CA LEU A 153 -23.50 6.89 -14.90
C LEU A 153 -24.97 7.12 -15.31
N ARG A 154 -25.81 7.58 -14.39
CA ARG A 154 -27.23 7.88 -14.67
C ARG A 154 -27.39 9.15 -15.51
N GLU A 155 -26.54 10.17 -15.32
CA GLU A 155 -26.57 11.39 -16.14
C GLU A 155 -26.18 11.14 -17.60
N THR A 156 -25.29 10.18 -17.87
CA THR A 156 -24.89 9.82 -19.25
C THR A 156 -25.92 8.96 -20.00
N SER A 157 -26.92 8.42 -19.30
CA SER A 157 -28.02 7.65 -19.87
C SER A 157 -29.23 8.58 -20.10
N LEU A 158 -29.65 8.76 -21.36
CA LEU A 158 -30.61 9.76 -21.88
C LEU A 158 -32.04 9.85 -21.27
N HIS A 159 -32.30 9.36 -20.06
CA HIS A 159 -33.57 9.50 -19.34
C HIS A 159 -33.34 9.94 -17.88
N SER A 160 -33.03 11.22 -17.68
CA SER A 160 -32.90 11.80 -16.34
C SER A 160 -34.25 12.27 -15.79
N SER A 161 -34.71 11.57 -14.74
CA SER A 161 -35.49 12.19 -13.67
C SER A 161 -34.71 13.41 -13.11
N PRO A 162 -35.38 14.39 -12.47
CA PRO A 162 -34.72 15.62 -12.04
C PRO A 162 -33.50 15.29 -11.19
N VAL A 163 -32.34 15.82 -11.58
CA VAL A 163 -31.11 15.75 -10.80
C VAL A 163 -31.42 16.35 -9.43
N ASP A 164 -31.29 15.54 -8.37
CA ASP A 164 -31.39 16.07 -7.01
C ASP A 164 -30.32 17.15 -6.86
N GLU A 165 -30.72 18.39 -6.55
CA GLU A 165 -29.81 19.55 -6.37
C GLU A 165 -28.74 19.34 -5.26
N ASN A 166 -28.82 18.23 -4.53
CA ASN A 166 -27.86 17.79 -3.51
C ASN A 166 -26.92 16.66 -3.98
N SER A 167 -26.90 16.31 -5.28
CA SER A 167 -25.93 15.33 -5.81
C SER A 167 -24.51 15.88 -5.66
N THR A 168 -23.81 15.42 -4.62
CA THR A 168 -22.42 15.81 -4.36
C THR A 168 -21.54 15.01 -5.30
N THR A 169 -21.19 15.57 -6.45
CA THR A 169 -20.21 14.98 -7.35
C THR A 169 -18.81 15.07 -6.72
N VAL A 170 -18.21 13.92 -6.44
CA VAL A 170 -16.85 13.84 -5.88
C VAL A 170 -15.86 13.75 -7.03
N ASN A 171 -14.98 14.74 -7.14
CA ASN A 171 -13.81 14.65 -8.00
C ASN A 171 -12.62 14.15 -7.17
N LEU A 172 -12.18 12.93 -7.45
CA LEU A 172 -11.05 12.30 -6.76
C LEU A 172 -9.86 12.26 -7.71
N ILE A 173 -8.74 12.84 -7.28
CA ILE A 173 -7.45 12.74 -7.96
C ILE A 173 -6.53 11.99 -7.02
N ASP A 174 -6.13 10.79 -7.41
CA ASP A 174 -5.18 9.97 -6.67
C ASP A 174 -3.77 10.08 -7.30
N VAL A 175 -2.78 9.47 -6.67
CA VAL A 175 -1.38 9.53 -7.11
C VAL A 175 -0.69 8.17 -7.11
N ALA A 176 0.36 8.01 -7.93
CA ALA A 176 1.16 6.80 -7.95
C ALA A 176 1.95 6.63 -6.62
N PRO A 177 1.84 5.49 -5.91
CA PRO A 177 2.47 5.32 -4.59
C PRO A 177 3.97 5.09 -4.65
N LEU A 178 4.49 4.54 -5.75
CA LEU A 178 5.89 4.25 -6.00
C LEU A 178 6.28 4.67 -7.42
N GLN A 179 7.57 4.91 -7.63
CA GLN A 179 8.10 5.13 -8.97
C GLN A 179 8.00 3.87 -9.81
N LEU A 180 7.59 4.05 -11.07
CA LEU A 180 7.62 3.01 -12.10
C LEU A 180 8.64 3.38 -13.16
N GLY A 181 9.45 2.40 -13.54
CA GLY A 181 10.52 2.57 -14.50
C GLY A 181 10.75 1.35 -15.35
N LEU A 182 11.77 1.46 -16.20
CA LEU A 182 12.21 0.41 -17.10
C LEU A 182 13.64 0.02 -16.80
N CYS A 183 13.93 -1.27 -16.91
CA CYS A 183 15.30 -1.77 -16.91
C CYS A 183 15.98 -1.37 -18.23
N MET A 184 17.05 -0.60 -18.13
CA MET A 184 17.92 -0.21 -19.24
C MET A 184 19.21 -1.04 -19.23
N TYR A 185 20.01 -0.92 -20.29
CA TYR A 185 21.36 -1.47 -20.33
C TYR A 185 22.19 -1.04 -19.10
N GLU A 186 23.16 -1.85 -18.70
CA GLU A 186 24.02 -1.62 -17.52
C GLU A 186 23.28 -1.56 -16.18
N ASN A 187 22.17 -2.29 -16.03
CA ASN A 187 21.43 -2.40 -14.75
C ASN A 187 20.93 -1.04 -14.24
N GLN A 188 20.58 -0.12 -15.16
CA GLN A 188 20.05 1.20 -14.81
C GLN A 188 18.52 1.20 -14.87
N CYS A 189 17.88 1.81 -13.88
CA CYS A 189 16.44 2.05 -13.90
C CYS A 189 16.14 3.42 -14.51
N LYS A 190 15.40 3.45 -15.63
CA LYS A 190 14.86 4.69 -16.19
C LYS A 190 13.45 4.92 -15.67
N VAL A 191 13.29 5.91 -14.80
CA VAL A 191 12.00 6.30 -14.23
C VAL A 191 11.11 6.94 -15.30
N LEU A 192 9.89 6.44 -15.43
CA LEU A 192 8.88 6.96 -16.36
C LEU A 192 7.72 7.63 -15.64
N ILE A 193 7.24 7.03 -14.57
CA ILE A 193 6.18 7.58 -13.72
C ILE A 193 6.80 7.77 -12.34
N ARG A 194 6.82 9.01 -11.86
CA ARG A 194 7.35 9.29 -10.53
C ARG A 194 6.30 8.95 -9.47
N ARG A 195 6.78 8.66 -8.28
CA ARG A 195 5.95 8.63 -7.08
C ARG A 195 5.26 9.98 -6.92
N ASN A 196 4.02 9.94 -6.45
CA ASN A 196 3.11 11.07 -6.29
C ASN A 196 2.66 11.75 -7.60
N GLU A 197 2.93 11.20 -8.78
CA GLU A 197 2.33 11.69 -10.03
C GLU A 197 0.82 11.43 -10.03
N SER A 198 0.04 12.44 -10.43
CA SER A 198 -1.43 12.36 -10.44
C SER A 198 -1.95 11.36 -11.46
N LEU A 199 -2.97 10.61 -11.06
CA LEU A 199 -3.67 9.63 -11.89
C LEU A 199 -4.93 10.25 -12.51
N PRO A 200 -5.28 9.86 -13.76
CA PRO A 200 -4.58 8.91 -14.62
C PRO A 200 -3.33 9.53 -15.26
N PHE A 201 -2.32 8.70 -15.55
CA PHE A 201 -1.06 9.14 -16.15
C PHE A 201 -0.66 8.23 -17.30
N SER A 202 -0.12 8.79 -18.38
CA SER A 202 0.44 8.01 -19.49
C SER A 202 1.69 8.67 -20.04
N THR A 203 2.71 7.86 -20.29
CA THR A 203 3.98 8.27 -20.87
C THR A 203 4.53 7.15 -21.76
N TYR A 204 5.58 7.44 -22.51
CA TYR A 204 6.25 6.43 -23.32
C TYR A 204 7.74 6.66 -23.37
N GLU A 205 8.47 5.59 -23.67
CA GLU A 205 9.89 5.61 -23.90
C GLU A 205 10.25 4.82 -25.16
N LEU A 206 11.35 5.20 -25.81
CA LEU A 206 11.84 4.52 -27.01
C LEU A 206 13.01 3.59 -26.66
N PHE A 207 12.88 2.33 -27.07
CA PHE A 207 13.86 1.27 -26.90
C PHE A 207 14.45 0.87 -28.24
N THR A 208 15.67 0.35 -28.18
CA THR A 208 16.35 -0.25 -29.32
C THR A 208 17.01 -1.55 -28.90
N ASN A 209 17.23 -2.42 -29.87
CA ASN A 209 18.02 -3.64 -29.71
C ASN A 209 19.48 -3.32 -29.34
N ILE A 210 20.04 -4.13 -28.46
CA ILE A 210 21.42 -4.00 -27.94
C ILE A 210 22.36 -5.06 -28.50
N ASN A 211 21.84 -6.10 -29.15
CA ASN A 211 22.65 -7.06 -29.90
C ASN A 211 22.25 -7.05 -31.38
N ASP A 212 23.18 -7.50 -32.23
CA ASP A 212 22.95 -7.65 -33.66
C ASP A 212 22.01 -8.82 -33.94
N PHE A 213 21.02 -8.60 -34.80
CA PHE A 213 20.11 -9.61 -35.33
C PHE A 213 19.29 -10.36 -34.26
N GLU A 214 18.92 -9.67 -33.19
CA GLU A 214 17.94 -10.16 -32.21
C GLU A 214 16.57 -10.37 -32.87
N GLU A 215 15.92 -11.49 -32.55
CA GLU A 215 14.56 -11.81 -33.00
C GLU A 215 13.51 -11.42 -31.96
N THR A 216 13.93 -11.18 -30.71
CA THR A 216 13.06 -10.89 -29.57
C THR A 216 13.71 -9.87 -28.65
N LEU A 217 12.91 -8.93 -28.13
CA LEU A 217 13.32 -8.04 -27.04
C LEU A 217 12.49 -8.30 -25.78
N TYR A 218 13.18 -8.26 -24.64
CA TYR A 218 12.60 -8.36 -23.30
C TYR A 218 12.64 -6.99 -22.64
N ILE A 219 11.48 -6.53 -22.17
CA ILE A 219 11.31 -5.23 -21.53
C ILE A 219 10.83 -5.48 -20.10
N GLU A 220 11.68 -5.17 -19.12
CA GLU A 220 11.35 -5.33 -17.71
C GLU A 220 10.80 -4.02 -17.14
N ILE A 221 9.65 -4.10 -16.49
CA ILE A 221 9.00 -3.00 -15.78
C ILE A 221 9.32 -3.12 -14.30
N LEU A 222 9.86 -2.04 -13.73
CA LEU A 222 10.36 -2.01 -12.37
C LEU A 222 9.53 -1.06 -11.51
N GLU A 223 9.33 -1.43 -10.25
CA GLU A 223 8.78 -0.59 -9.19
C GLU A 223 9.81 -0.41 -8.07
N GLY A 224 10.13 0.84 -7.77
CA GLY A 224 11.08 1.17 -6.70
C GLY A 224 11.84 2.47 -6.94
N GLU A 225 12.54 2.90 -5.88
CA GLU A 225 13.20 4.21 -5.82
C GLU A 225 14.71 4.15 -6.14
N SER A 226 15.27 2.96 -6.43
CA SER A 226 16.70 2.82 -6.71
C SER A 226 17.02 3.15 -8.17
N GLN A 227 18.21 3.73 -8.40
CA GLN A 227 18.76 3.92 -9.75
C GLN A 227 19.29 2.59 -10.34
N GLU A 228 19.64 1.63 -9.48
CA GLU A 228 20.06 0.29 -9.90
C GLU A 228 18.83 -0.59 -10.09
N ALA A 229 18.63 -1.11 -11.31
CA ALA A 229 17.49 -1.94 -11.68
C ALA A 229 17.36 -3.18 -10.78
N SER A 230 18.47 -3.86 -10.50
CA SER A 230 18.53 -5.05 -9.63
C SER A 230 18.13 -4.82 -8.17
N GLN A 231 18.03 -3.55 -7.72
CA GLN A 231 17.58 -3.20 -6.37
C GLN A 231 16.09 -2.84 -6.31
N ASN A 232 15.42 -2.75 -7.46
CA ASN A 232 13.99 -2.51 -7.56
C ASN A 232 13.24 -3.84 -7.70
N HIS A 233 11.91 -3.79 -7.54
CA HIS A 233 11.04 -4.94 -7.74
C HIS A 233 10.62 -5.03 -9.20
N THR A 234 10.88 -6.16 -9.86
CA THR A 234 10.32 -6.43 -11.19
C THR A 234 8.82 -6.68 -11.09
N LEU A 235 8.02 -5.78 -11.65
CA LEU A 235 6.56 -5.90 -11.70
C LEU A 235 6.11 -6.82 -12.83
N ALA A 236 6.68 -6.65 -14.01
CA ALA A 236 6.36 -7.45 -15.19
C ALA A 236 7.49 -7.44 -16.21
N GLU A 237 7.38 -8.39 -17.14
CA GLU A 237 8.25 -8.54 -18.29
C GLU A 237 7.38 -8.62 -19.54
N VAL A 238 7.73 -7.85 -20.56
CA VAL A 238 7.07 -7.86 -21.86
C VAL A 238 8.06 -8.37 -22.89
N GLU A 239 7.65 -9.42 -23.59
CA GLU A 239 8.38 -9.98 -24.72
C GLU A 239 7.75 -9.49 -26.02
N ILE A 240 8.56 -8.97 -26.94
CA ILE A 240 8.12 -8.56 -28.27
C ILE A 240 9.04 -9.13 -29.36
N GLU A 241 8.43 -9.81 -30.32
CA GLU A 241 9.12 -10.28 -31.52
C GLU A 241 9.45 -9.11 -32.46
N ILE A 242 10.69 -9.09 -32.93
CA ILE A 242 11.26 -8.04 -33.78
C ILE A 242 11.95 -8.63 -35.01
N SER A 243 12.01 -7.84 -36.09
CA SER A 243 12.81 -8.24 -37.25
C SER A 243 14.31 -8.18 -36.95
N PRO A 244 15.11 -9.18 -37.36
CA PRO A 244 16.56 -9.17 -37.17
C PRO A 244 17.21 -7.98 -37.89
N LYS A 245 17.79 -7.06 -37.12
CA LYS A 245 18.54 -5.90 -37.64
C LYS A 245 19.83 -5.70 -36.84
N PRO A 246 20.82 -4.96 -37.39
CA PRO A 246 21.99 -4.55 -36.61
C PRO A 246 21.61 -3.81 -35.33
N ILE A 247 22.52 -3.77 -34.36
CA ILE A 247 22.38 -3.02 -33.11
C ILE A 247 21.92 -1.57 -33.36
N GLY A 248 20.99 -1.07 -32.55
CA GLY A 248 20.54 0.31 -32.65
C GLY A 248 19.54 0.59 -33.79
N LYS A 249 19.01 -0.44 -34.47
CA LYS A 249 18.17 -0.29 -35.68
C LYS A 249 16.71 -0.70 -35.51
N ASN A 250 16.37 -1.39 -34.43
CA ASN A 250 14.97 -1.54 -34.02
C ASN A 250 14.54 -0.30 -33.23
N LEU A 251 13.26 0.04 -33.31
CA LEU A 251 12.70 1.14 -32.54
C LEU A 251 11.36 0.71 -31.95
N ILE A 252 11.39 0.40 -30.66
CA ILE A 252 10.23 -0.08 -29.90
C ILE A 252 9.72 1.06 -29.03
N LYS A 253 8.45 1.41 -29.16
CA LYS A 253 7.79 2.36 -28.28
C LYS A 253 7.14 1.59 -27.15
N VAL A 254 7.61 1.82 -25.92
CA VAL A 254 7.04 1.24 -24.71
C VAL A 254 6.18 2.30 -24.04
N VAL A 255 4.87 2.09 -24.03
CA VAL A 255 3.89 2.97 -23.40
C VAL A 255 3.53 2.40 -22.04
N LEU A 256 3.63 3.23 -21.01
CA LEU A 256 3.11 2.94 -19.68
C LEU A 256 1.94 3.87 -19.42
N SER A 257 0.82 3.32 -18.98
CA SER A 257 -0.35 4.09 -18.57
C SER A 257 -0.96 3.52 -17.30
N ILE A 258 -1.25 4.38 -16.34
CA ILE A 258 -2.00 4.04 -15.13
C ILE A 258 -3.34 4.77 -15.22
N ASP A 259 -4.42 4.02 -15.04
CA ASP A 259 -5.78 4.60 -15.04
C ASP A 259 -6.18 5.18 -13.68
N VAL A 260 -7.41 5.69 -13.59
CA VAL A 260 -7.98 6.25 -12.35
C VAL A 260 -8.14 5.22 -11.23
N SER A 261 -8.12 3.93 -11.54
CA SER A 261 -8.22 2.82 -10.59
C SER A 261 -6.84 2.34 -10.12
N GLY A 262 -5.76 2.89 -10.69
CA GLY A 262 -4.39 2.45 -10.43
C GLY A 262 -3.96 1.23 -11.25
N ILE A 263 -4.72 0.81 -12.27
CA ILE A 263 -4.34 -0.33 -13.12
C ILE A 263 -3.26 0.12 -14.11
N LEU A 264 -2.11 -0.54 -14.06
CA LEU A 264 -1.00 -0.29 -14.97
C LEU A 264 -1.18 -1.11 -16.25
N SER A 265 -1.29 -0.44 -17.39
CA SER A 265 -1.16 -1.04 -18.72
C SER A 265 0.21 -0.72 -19.31
N ILE A 266 0.86 -1.75 -19.85
CA ILE A 266 2.13 -1.66 -20.55
C ILE A 266 1.93 -2.14 -21.98
N THR A 267 2.33 -1.33 -22.95
CA THR A 267 2.17 -1.63 -24.37
C THR A 267 3.51 -1.42 -25.08
N ALA A 268 4.08 -2.48 -25.64
CA ALA A 268 5.27 -2.43 -26.47
C ALA A 268 4.87 -2.46 -27.95
N ILE A 269 5.36 -1.52 -28.75
CA ILE A 269 5.00 -1.35 -30.16
C ILE A 269 6.28 -1.27 -31.01
N ASP A 270 6.50 -2.22 -31.92
CA ASP A 270 7.53 -2.07 -32.95
C ASP A 270 7.05 -1.07 -34.01
N THR A 271 7.70 0.09 -34.04
CA THR A 271 7.32 1.19 -34.93
C THR A 271 7.50 0.89 -36.42
N HIS A 272 8.23 -0.16 -36.78
CA HIS A 272 8.43 -0.55 -38.17
C HIS A 272 7.40 -1.55 -38.68
N THR A 273 7.00 -2.50 -37.84
CA THR A 273 6.09 -3.59 -38.21
C THR A 273 4.67 -3.35 -37.74
N SER A 274 4.45 -2.36 -36.85
CA SER A 274 3.22 -2.16 -36.08
C SER A 274 2.83 -3.39 -35.26
N ASN A 275 3.77 -4.30 -34.99
CA ASN A 275 3.57 -5.38 -34.04
C ASN A 275 3.42 -4.77 -32.64
N GLU A 276 2.42 -5.22 -31.89
CA GLU A 276 2.07 -4.69 -30.58
C GLU A 276 1.81 -5.82 -29.61
N VAL A 277 2.40 -5.71 -28.41
CA VAL A 277 2.13 -6.57 -27.27
C VAL A 277 1.70 -5.69 -26.11
N SER A 278 0.56 -6.01 -25.50
CA SER A 278 0.05 -5.27 -24.35
C SER A 278 -0.24 -6.21 -23.19
N ILE A 279 0.13 -5.78 -21.99
CA ILE A 279 -0.20 -6.45 -20.73
C ILE A 279 -0.85 -5.43 -19.79
N ALA A 280 -1.80 -5.88 -18.99
CA ALA A 280 -2.37 -5.10 -17.89
C ALA A 280 -2.01 -5.79 -16.56
N ILE A 281 -1.41 -5.04 -15.65
CA ILE A 281 -1.11 -5.50 -14.30
C ILE A 281 -2.22 -5.00 -13.39
N THR A 282 -3.07 -5.93 -12.97
CA THR A 282 -3.96 -5.74 -11.85
C THR A 282 -3.22 -6.11 -10.57
N SER A 283 -3.43 -5.33 -9.50
CA SER A 283 -2.88 -5.59 -8.16
C SER A 283 -3.30 -6.95 -7.60
N GLU A 284 -4.37 -7.53 -8.14
CA GLU A 284 -4.74 -8.94 -7.92
C GLU A 284 -4.20 -9.77 -9.10
N LYS A 285 -3.13 -10.53 -8.85
CA LYS A 285 -2.74 -11.68 -9.69
C LYS A 285 -3.78 -12.78 -9.53
N MET A 286 -4.98 -12.59 -10.08
CA MET A 286 -5.90 -13.69 -10.34
C MET A 286 -5.96 -13.86 -11.85
N HIS A 287 -5.56 -15.04 -12.33
CA HIS A 287 -5.73 -15.35 -13.74
C HIS A 287 -7.23 -15.35 -14.05
N GLU A 288 -7.65 -14.81 -15.21
CA GLU A 288 -9.06 -14.79 -15.64
C GLU A 288 -9.77 -16.13 -15.51
N ARG A 289 -9.03 -17.25 -15.66
CA ARG A 289 -9.54 -18.62 -15.48
C ARG A 289 -10.00 -18.91 -14.05
N GLU A 290 -9.34 -18.36 -13.03
CA GLU A 290 -9.73 -18.51 -11.63
C GLU A 290 -10.96 -17.66 -11.29
N ILE A 291 -11.08 -16.47 -11.90
CA ILE A 291 -12.23 -15.57 -11.71
C ILE A 291 -13.52 -16.22 -12.24
N VAL A 292 -13.47 -16.88 -13.40
CA VAL A 292 -14.63 -17.59 -13.96
C VAL A 292 -15.05 -18.75 -13.05
N HIS A 293 -14.09 -19.52 -12.53
CA HIS A 293 -14.41 -20.67 -11.71
C HIS A 293 -15.05 -20.30 -10.36
N ILE A 294 -14.62 -19.18 -9.75
CA ILE A 294 -15.18 -18.67 -8.49
C ILE A 294 -16.57 -18.04 -8.68
N LYS A 295 -16.89 -17.51 -9.88
CA LYS A 295 -18.23 -16.95 -10.16
C LYS A 295 -19.30 -18.01 -10.41
N GLU A 296 -18.90 -19.25 -10.68
CA GLU A 296 -19.81 -20.38 -10.95
C GLU A 296 -20.09 -21.26 -9.72
N GLU A 297 -19.44 -20.99 -8.57
CA GLU A 297 -19.78 -21.55 -7.24
C GLU A 297 -20.68 -20.59 -6.43
#